data_AF-A0A8T5SDD0-F1
#
_entry.id   AF-A0A8T5SDD0-F1
#
_cell.length_a   1.000
_cell.length_b   1.000
_cell.length_c   1.000
_cell.angle_alpha   90.00
_cell.angle_beta   90.00
_cell.angle_gamma   90.00
#
_symmetry.space_group_name_H-M   'P 1'
#
loop_
_entity.id
_entity.type
_entity.pdbx_description
1 polymer ?
#
loop_
_entity_poly.entity_id
_entity_poly.type
_entity_poly.pdbx_seq_one_letter_code
_entity_poly.pdbx_strand_id
1 'polypeptide(L)'
;MESKISSKIEEYKLELFEDLPLNQQLSQKLNDIALLLFSRCPDEIFQSHLSGLVIAGFGQEDFFPQMYAYSIVGLAYEHVVYEVKQIEKIDFDSRATIIPFAQSEMVHTFMSGIDPFFNENIEIFISEVINEYPKLIIENLPNLDQKEKKKLENKYKNIGKKEFKKIVDKLESIKTKFFVDPIMKVVGMLPKDELAAMAESLVNLTSFKRKVSMQEETVGGPIDVALISKGEGFIWIKRKHYFKPELNPQFFANYYRD
;
A
#
# COMPACT_ATOMS: atom_id res chain seq x y z
N MET A 1 27.34 -15.44 -6.81
CA MET A 1 25.93 -15.22 -7.19
C MET A 1 25.86 -14.71 -8.63
N GLU A 2 26.58 -13.63 -8.94
CA GLU A 2 26.68 -13.09 -10.31
C GLU A 2 27.14 -14.13 -11.35
N SER A 3 28.18 -14.93 -11.07
CA SER A 3 28.72 -15.88 -12.06
C SER A 3 27.74 -16.97 -12.51
N LYS A 4 26.82 -17.42 -11.64
CA LYS A 4 25.85 -18.49 -11.96
C LYS A 4 24.61 -17.96 -12.68
N ILE A 5 24.16 -16.75 -12.34
CA ILE A 5 23.07 -16.09 -13.05
C ILE A 5 23.53 -15.73 -14.46
N SER A 6 24.74 -15.17 -14.61
CA SER A 6 25.30 -14.85 -15.92
C SER A 6 25.44 -16.08 -16.83
N SER A 7 25.88 -17.24 -16.31
CA SER A 7 25.94 -18.46 -17.13
C SER A 7 24.57 -18.93 -17.62
N LYS A 8 23.53 -18.77 -16.79
CA LYS A 8 22.16 -19.16 -17.18
C LYS A 8 21.55 -18.15 -18.16
N ILE A 9 21.87 -16.87 -18.04
CA ILE A 9 21.48 -15.86 -19.04
C ILE A 9 22.11 -16.20 -20.40
N GLU A 10 23.39 -16.60 -20.44
CA GLU A 10 24.01 -17.04 -21.71
C GLU A 10 23.30 -18.26 -22.32
N GLU A 11 22.93 -19.25 -21.49
CA GLU A 11 22.15 -20.42 -21.95
C GLU A 11 20.80 -20.01 -22.53
N TYR A 12 20.03 -19.17 -21.84
CA TYR A 12 18.73 -18.69 -22.33
C TYR A 12 18.85 -17.79 -23.55
N LYS A 13 19.94 -17.04 -23.71
CA LYS A 13 20.16 -16.25 -24.93
C LYS A 13 20.36 -17.17 -26.13
N LEU A 14 21.10 -18.26 -25.97
CA LEU A 14 21.29 -19.24 -27.04
C LEU A 14 19.97 -19.96 -27.39
N GLU A 15 19.16 -20.30 -26.38
CA GLU A 15 17.86 -20.95 -26.57
C GLU A 15 16.80 -20.02 -27.19
N LEU A 16 16.69 -18.77 -26.74
CA LEU A 16 15.61 -17.87 -27.17
C LEU A 16 15.90 -17.16 -28.50
N PHE A 17 17.16 -16.85 -28.77
CA PHE A 17 17.54 -16.09 -29.96
C PHE A 17 18.07 -16.97 -31.09
N GLU A 18 18.39 -18.24 -30.83
CA GLU A 18 18.83 -19.26 -31.80
C GLU A 18 19.75 -18.70 -32.90
N ASP A 19 19.24 -18.55 -34.12
CA ASP A 19 19.97 -18.13 -35.31
C ASP A 19 20.10 -16.59 -35.47
N LEU A 20 19.54 -15.80 -34.56
CA LEU A 20 19.63 -14.34 -34.63
C LEU A 20 21.07 -13.87 -34.34
N PRO A 21 21.66 -13.04 -35.21
CA PRO A 21 23.04 -12.59 -35.04
C PRO A 21 23.17 -11.60 -33.88
N LEU A 22 23.47 -12.12 -32.69
CA LEU A 22 23.79 -11.31 -31.51
C LEU A 22 25.27 -10.90 -31.56
N ASN A 23 25.53 -9.68 -32.03
CA ASN A 23 26.87 -9.11 -31.89
C ASN A 23 27.22 -8.89 -30.41
N GLN A 24 28.52 -8.74 -30.10
CA GLN A 24 29.00 -8.64 -28.72
C GLN A 24 28.33 -7.49 -27.93
N GLN A 25 28.06 -6.36 -28.58
CA GLN A 25 27.41 -5.22 -27.95
C GLN A 25 25.94 -5.51 -27.59
N LEU A 26 25.20 -6.18 -28.46
CA LEU A 26 23.82 -6.59 -28.22
C LEU A 26 23.75 -7.67 -27.13
N SER A 27 24.66 -8.65 -27.18
CA SER A 27 24.75 -9.70 -26.16
C SER A 27 25.01 -9.12 -24.77
N GLN A 28 25.91 -8.13 -24.66
CA GLN A 28 26.15 -7.43 -23.40
C GLN A 28 24.92 -6.66 -22.92
N LYS A 29 24.23 -5.94 -23.82
CA LYS A 29 22.98 -5.24 -23.47
C LYS A 29 21.90 -6.19 -22.97
N LEU A 30 21.76 -7.38 -23.57
CA LEU A 30 20.81 -8.40 -23.09
C LEU A 30 21.15 -8.89 -21.68
N ASN A 31 22.44 -9.07 -21.38
CA ASN A 31 22.88 -9.40 -20.01
C ASN A 31 22.53 -8.30 -19.03
N ASP A 32 22.85 -7.05 -19.39
CA ASP A 32 22.57 -5.90 -18.54
C ASP A 32 21.07 -5.74 -18.30
N ILE A 33 20.24 -5.90 -19.35
CA ILE A 33 18.77 -5.88 -19.22
C ILE A 33 18.29 -7.00 -18.30
N ALA A 34 18.73 -8.24 -18.49
CA ALA A 34 18.31 -9.37 -17.66
C ALA A 34 18.66 -9.13 -16.17
N LEU A 35 19.88 -8.66 -15.89
CA LEU A 35 20.30 -8.32 -14.52
C LEU A 35 19.50 -7.13 -13.95
N LEU A 36 19.23 -6.10 -14.77
CA LEU A 36 18.45 -4.95 -14.36
C LEU A 36 16.99 -5.31 -14.08
N LEU A 37 16.39 -6.22 -14.86
CA LEU A 37 15.02 -6.69 -14.63
C LEU A 37 14.86 -7.31 -13.24
N PHE A 38 15.76 -8.22 -12.86
CA PHE A 38 15.67 -8.88 -11.54
C PHE A 38 16.18 -8.02 -10.38
N SER A 39 17.10 -7.07 -10.63
CA SER A 39 17.63 -6.20 -9.57
C SER A 39 16.78 -4.95 -9.33
N ARG A 40 16.10 -4.43 -10.35
CA ARG A 40 15.26 -3.22 -10.26
C ARG A 40 13.78 -3.53 -10.17
N CYS A 41 13.34 -4.73 -10.57
CA CYS A 41 11.94 -5.16 -10.52
C CYS A 41 10.98 -4.08 -11.04
N PRO A 42 11.13 -3.59 -12.29
CA PRO A 42 10.27 -2.56 -12.83
C PRO A 42 8.81 -2.97 -12.76
N ASP A 43 8.01 -2.08 -12.17
CA ASP A 43 6.58 -2.26 -11.92
C ASP A 43 5.82 -2.66 -13.20
N GLU A 44 6.17 -2.06 -14.34
CA GLU A 44 5.50 -2.29 -15.63
C GLU A 44 5.59 -3.74 -16.11
N ILE A 45 6.58 -4.50 -15.62
CA ILE A 45 6.85 -5.87 -16.05
C ILE A 45 6.29 -6.88 -15.04
N PHE A 46 6.34 -6.57 -13.75
CA PHE A 46 6.06 -7.55 -12.70
C PHE A 46 4.74 -7.36 -11.96
N GLN A 47 4.02 -6.24 -12.14
CA GLN A 47 2.82 -5.91 -11.36
C GLN A 47 1.68 -6.94 -11.44
N SER A 48 1.55 -7.70 -12.53
CA SER A 48 0.42 -8.62 -12.73
C SER A 48 0.51 -9.93 -11.95
N HIS A 49 1.63 -10.22 -11.27
CA HIS A 49 1.87 -11.54 -10.64
C HIS A 49 2.49 -11.47 -9.23
N LEU A 50 2.33 -10.34 -8.53
CA LEU A 50 2.97 -10.13 -7.23
C LEU A 50 2.24 -10.84 -6.09
N SER A 51 3.00 -11.40 -5.15
CA SER A 51 2.47 -11.92 -3.88
C SER A 51 2.93 -11.05 -2.72
N GLY A 52 2.00 -10.59 -1.88
CA GLY A 52 2.32 -9.85 -0.66
C GLY A 52 2.75 -10.78 0.47
N LEU A 53 3.83 -10.45 1.17
CA LEU A 53 4.25 -11.10 2.42
C LEU A 53 4.38 -10.05 3.52
N VAL A 54 3.70 -10.27 4.64
CA VAL A 54 3.77 -9.41 5.82
C VAL A 54 4.32 -10.22 6.98
N ILE A 55 5.35 -9.70 7.63
CA ILE A 55 5.94 -10.24 8.84
C ILE A 55 5.73 -9.20 9.93
N ALA A 56 4.97 -9.52 10.97
CA ALA A 56 4.68 -8.62 12.08
C ALA A 56 4.84 -9.33 13.42
N GLY A 57 5.35 -8.63 14.44
CA GLY A 57 5.55 -9.17 15.78
C GLY A 57 6.74 -8.54 16.48
N PHE A 58 7.42 -9.32 17.32
CA PHE A 58 8.59 -8.90 18.09
C PHE A 58 9.78 -9.78 17.73
N GLY A 59 10.91 -9.19 17.35
CA GLY A 59 12.19 -9.90 17.32
C GLY A 59 12.64 -10.31 18.71
N GLN A 60 13.67 -11.17 18.80
CA GLN A 60 14.19 -11.67 20.09
C GLN A 60 14.66 -10.51 20.98
N GLU A 61 15.44 -9.59 20.40
CA GLU A 61 16.00 -8.42 21.08
C GLU A 61 15.09 -7.17 21.03
N ASP A 62 13.97 -7.22 20.31
CA ASP A 62 13.09 -6.07 20.16
C ASP A 62 12.22 -5.87 21.41
N PHE A 63 12.19 -4.64 21.92
CA PHE A 63 11.28 -4.21 22.98
C PHE A 63 9.87 -3.89 22.48
N PHE A 64 9.76 -3.36 21.25
CA PHE A 64 8.52 -2.91 20.62
C PHE A 64 8.22 -3.72 19.36
N PRO A 65 6.93 -3.81 18.95
CA PRO A 65 6.58 -4.54 17.75
C PRO A 65 7.08 -3.84 16.48
N GLN A 66 7.37 -4.64 15.47
CA GLN A 66 7.78 -4.17 14.14
C GLN A 66 7.00 -4.94 13.06
N MET A 67 6.90 -4.33 11.89
CA MET A 67 6.28 -4.92 10.70
C MET A 67 7.16 -4.69 9.47
N TYR A 68 7.31 -5.74 8.67
CA TYR A 68 7.96 -5.72 7.38
C TYR A 68 6.99 -6.25 6.33
N ALA A 69 6.71 -5.44 5.32
CA ALA A 69 5.88 -5.80 4.17
C ALA A 69 6.75 -5.89 2.92
N TYR A 70 6.62 -7.02 2.23
CA TYR A 70 7.34 -7.33 1.01
C TYR A 70 6.36 -7.60 -0.13
N SER A 71 6.76 -7.21 -1.33
CA SER A 71 6.19 -7.70 -2.57
C SER A 71 7.14 -8.75 -3.15
N ILE A 72 6.66 -9.98 -3.27
CA ILE A 72 7.41 -11.09 -3.86
C ILE A 72 7.08 -11.11 -5.35
N VAL A 73 8.12 -10.93 -6.15
CA VAL A 73 8.05 -10.97 -7.61
C VAL A 73 8.12 -12.41 -8.13
N GLY A 74 8.98 -13.22 -7.52
CA GLY A 74 9.15 -14.61 -7.90
C GLY A 74 10.51 -15.17 -7.51
N LEU A 75 10.99 -16.13 -8.28
CA LEU A 75 12.28 -16.78 -8.08
C LEU A 75 13.19 -16.55 -9.29
N ALA A 76 14.42 -16.10 -9.05
CA ALA A 76 15.48 -16.05 -10.04
C ALA A 76 16.62 -16.96 -9.59
N TYR A 77 16.81 -18.07 -10.30
CA TYR A 77 17.89 -19.04 -10.02
C TYR A 77 18.00 -19.36 -8.52
N GLU A 78 16.90 -19.85 -7.93
CA GLU A 78 16.76 -20.23 -6.51
C GLU A 78 16.73 -19.09 -5.48
N HIS A 79 16.80 -17.83 -5.91
CA HIS A 79 16.71 -16.68 -5.01
C HIS A 79 15.36 -16.02 -5.14
N VAL A 80 14.73 -15.71 -4.01
CA VAL A 80 13.49 -14.93 -3.98
C VAL A 80 13.82 -13.51 -4.41
N VAL A 81 13.18 -13.08 -5.48
CA VAL A 81 13.20 -11.70 -5.93
C VAL A 81 12.03 -11.01 -5.26
N TYR A 82 12.33 -10.01 -4.45
CA TYR A 82 11.34 -9.27 -3.69
C TYR A 82 11.71 -7.79 -3.60
N GLU A 83 10.71 -6.99 -3.31
CA GLU A 83 10.82 -5.57 -3.02
C GLU A 83 10.31 -5.32 -1.60
N VAL A 84 11.05 -4.53 -0.82
CA VAL A 84 10.56 -4.06 0.47
C VAL A 84 9.57 -2.93 0.22
N LYS A 85 8.29 -3.17 0.49
CA LYS A 85 7.23 -2.18 0.28
C LYS A 85 7.08 -1.24 1.48
N GLN A 86 7.20 -1.77 2.69
CA GLN A 86 7.03 -0.97 3.90
C GLN A 86 7.76 -1.59 5.09
N ILE A 87 8.37 -0.76 5.93
CA ILE A 87 8.91 -1.15 7.23
C ILE A 87 8.33 -0.19 8.25
N GLU A 88 7.71 -0.72 9.30
CA GLU A 88 7.11 0.07 10.37
C GLU A 88 7.61 -0.41 11.71
N LYS A 89 8.03 0.53 12.55
CA LYS A 89 8.59 0.24 13.86
C LYS A 89 7.88 1.11 14.88
N ILE A 90 7.37 0.46 15.92
CA ILE A 90 6.85 1.16 17.08
C ILE A 90 8.02 1.53 17.98
N ASP A 91 8.00 2.74 18.51
CA ASP A 91 8.97 3.24 19.48
C ASP A 91 8.31 4.25 20.43
N PHE A 92 9.11 5.03 21.15
CA PHE A 92 8.60 6.00 22.11
C PHE A 92 7.91 7.21 21.46
N ASP A 93 8.29 7.55 20.23
CA ASP A 93 7.78 8.67 19.45
C ASP A 93 6.58 8.23 18.59
N SER A 94 6.70 7.08 17.92
CA SER A 94 5.65 6.43 17.12
C SER A 94 5.04 5.26 17.90
N ARG A 95 4.00 5.56 18.68
CA ARG A 95 3.43 4.58 19.64
C ARG A 95 2.42 3.60 19.05
N ALA A 96 1.87 3.90 17.89
CA ALA A 96 0.87 3.06 17.22
C ALA A 96 0.86 3.32 15.72
N THR A 97 0.43 2.32 14.97
CA THR A 97 0.16 2.42 13.52
C THR A 97 -1.02 1.52 13.14
N ILE A 98 -1.75 1.87 12.08
CA ILE A 98 -2.81 1.06 11.50
C ILE A 98 -2.51 0.91 10.01
N ILE A 99 -2.35 -0.33 9.56
CA ILE A 99 -1.86 -0.62 8.20
C ILE A 99 -2.81 -1.62 7.54
N PRO A 100 -3.70 -1.15 6.66
CA PRO A 100 -4.54 -2.03 5.86
C PRO A 100 -3.77 -2.59 4.66
N PHE A 101 -3.74 -3.93 4.51
CA PHE A 101 -3.16 -4.60 3.33
C PHE A 101 -4.20 -5.01 2.28
N ALA A 102 -5.45 -5.19 2.70
CA ALA A 102 -6.56 -5.40 1.79
C ALA A 102 -7.15 -4.04 1.36
N GLN A 103 -8.37 -4.05 0.82
CA GLN A 103 -9.09 -2.83 0.46
C GLN A 103 -9.09 -1.81 1.61
N SER A 104 -8.36 -0.70 1.44
CA SER A 104 -8.02 0.26 2.50
C SER A 104 -8.93 1.47 2.56
N GLU A 105 -9.78 1.67 1.55
CA GLU A 105 -10.68 2.82 1.39
C GLU A 105 -11.48 3.13 2.67
N MET A 106 -12.12 2.12 3.26
CA MET A 106 -12.93 2.30 4.48
C MET A 106 -12.09 2.61 5.70
N VAL A 107 -10.90 2.03 5.80
CA VAL A 107 -9.95 2.32 6.88
C VAL A 107 -9.51 3.77 6.78
N HIS A 108 -9.11 4.23 5.59
CA HIS A 108 -8.73 5.63 5.37
C HIS A 108 -9.90 6.59 5.62
N THR A 109 -11.11 6.25 5.20
CA THR A 109 -12.31 7.06 5.44
C THR A 109 -12.59 7.20 6.93
N PHE A 110 -12.51 6.10 7.68
CA PHE A 110 -12.67 6.12 9.13
C PHE A 110 -11.61 6.98 9.82
N MET A 111 -10.35 6.82 9.40
CA MET A 111 -9.20 7.54 9.99
C MET A 111 -9.20 9.04 9.68
N SER A 112 -9.56 9.41 8.45
CA SER A 112 -9.39 10.77 7.94
C SER A 112 -10.67 11.59 7.89
N GLY A 113 -11.83 10.94 8.06
CA GLY A 113 -13.15 11.57 8.02
C GLY A 113 -13.68 11.87 6.61
N ILE A 114 -12.92 11.57 5.56
CA ILE A 114 -13.31 11.79 4.17
C ILE A 114 -12.96 10.57 3.30
N ASP A 115 -13.84 10.25 2.35
CA ASP A 115 -13.58 9.20 1.38
C ASP A 115 -12.39 9.60 0.47
N PRO A 116 -11.36 8.74 0.31
CA PRO A 116 -10.16 9.09 -0.46
C PRO A 116 -10.45 9.46 -1.92
N PHE A 117 -11.39 8.75 -2.57
CA PHE A 117 -11.75 9.02 -3.95
C PHE A 117 -12.45 10.38 -4.05
N PHE A 118 -13.35 10.69 -3.11
CA PHE A 118 -13.99 12.00 -3.07
C PHE A 118 -12.97 13.13 -2.83
N ASN A 119 -12.02 12.93 -1.91
CA ASN A 119 -10.97 13.92 -1.64
C ASN A 119 -10.09 14.19 -2.87
N GLU A 120 -9.64 13.14 -3.56
CA GLU A 120 -8.86 13.27 -4.80
C GLU A 120 -9.63 14.02 -5.89
N ASN A 121 -10.92 13.71 -6.06
CA ASN A 121 -11.75 14.41 -7.05
C ASN A 121 -11.90 15.90 -6.74
N ILE A 122 -12.09 16.28 -5.46
CA ILE A 122 -12.09 17.70 -5.06
C ILE A 122 -10.79 18.38 -5.47
N GLU A 123 -9.65 17.74 -5.23
CA GLU A 123 -8.33 18.30 -5.59
C GLU A 123 -8.18 18.45 -7.11
N ILE A 124 -8.62 17.46 -7.89
CA ILE A 124 -8.63 17.51 -9.36
C ILE A 124 -9.50 18.67 -9.84
N PHE A 125 -10.75 18.76 -9.39
CA PHE A 125 -11.67 19.83 -9.82
C PHE A 125 -11.13 21.22 -9.50
N ILE A 126 -10.56 21.43 -8.32
CA ILE A 126 -9.98 22.74 -7.98
C ILE A 126 -8.72 23.01 -8.82
N SER A 127 -7.89 22.01 -9.08
CA SER A 127 -6.73 22.13 -9.96
C SER A 127 -7.13 22.54 -11.39
N GLU A 128 -8.21 21.97 -11.92
CA GLU A 128 -8.79 22.36 -13.21
C GLU A 128 -9.23 23.83 -13.21
N VAL A 129 -9.98 24.26 -12.19
CA VAL A 129 -10.40 25.67 -12.04
C VAL A 129 -9.18 26.60 -12.01
N ILE A 130 -8.13 26.23 -11.29
CA ILE A 130 -6.89 27.03 -11.18
C ILE A 130 -6.13 27.10 -12.50
N ASN A 131 -6.24 26.09 -13.36
CA ASN A 131 -5.66 26.09 -14.69
C ASN A 131 -6.48 26.89 -15.71
N GLU A 132 -7.81 26.88 -15.60
CA GLU A 132 -8.71 27.54 -16.56
C GLU A 132 -8.97 29.01 -16.23
N TYR A 133 -9.11 29.37 -14.95
CA TYR A 133 -9.46 30.73 -14.53
C TYR A 133 -8.49 31.82 -15.04
N PRO A 134 -7.15 31.61 -15.04
CA PRO A 134 -6.22 32.57 -15.63
C PRO A 134 -6.47 32.84 -17.12
N LYS A 135 -6.86 31.82 -17.89
CA LYS A 135 -7.15 31.98 -19.32
C LYS A 135 -8.35 32.91 -19.51
N LEU A 136 -9.44 32.64 -18.78
CA LEU A 136 -10.67 33.42 -18.85
C LEU A 136 -10.42 34.90 -18.51
N ILE A 137 -9.61 35.19 -17.49
CA ILE A 137 -9.26 36.58 -17.17
C ILE A 137 -8.50 37.24 -18.33
N ILE A 138 -7.46 36.58 -18.84
CA ILE A 138 -6.53 37.15 -19.82
C ILE A 138 -7.16 37.33 -21.20
N GLU A 139 -8.07 36.43 -21.59
CA GLU A 139 -8.83 36.56 -22.82
C GLU A 139 -9.66 37.85 -22.84
N ASN A 140 -10.22 38.22 -21.69
CA ASN A 140 -11.06 39.41 -21.51
C ASN A 140 -10.27 40.71 -21.23
N LEU A 141 -8.94 40.67 -21.13
CA LEU A 141 -8.13 41.89 -20.96
C LEU A 141 -7.94 42.62 -22.30
N PRO A 142 -8.29 43.92 -22.39
CA PRO A 142 -8.04 44.73 -23.58
C PRO A 142 -6.55 45.06 -23.71
N ASN A 143 -6.11 45.38 -24.95
CA ASN A 143 -4.79 45.95 -25.26
C ASN A 143 -3.56 45.08 -24.91
N LEU A 144 -3.65 43.75 -25.05
CA LEU A 144 -2.52 42.83 -24.94
C LEU A 144 -2.33 42.04 -26.22
N ASP A 145 -1.08 41.88 -26.67
CA ASP A 145 -0.77 41.01 -27.79
C ASP A 145 -0.84 39.51 -27.40
N GLN A 146 -0.87 38.60 -28.39
CA GLN A 146 -0.98 37.16 -28.13
C GLN A 146 0.20 36.59 -27.31
N LYS A 147 1.40 37.16 -27.46
CA LYS A 147 2.61 36.68 -26.78
C LYS A 147 2.60 37.09 -25.31
N GLU A 148 2.16 38.30 -25.02
CA GLU A 148 1.94 38.83 -23.68
C GLU A 148 0.83 38.08 -22.95
N LYS A 149 -0.30 37.81 -23.64
CA LYS A 149 -1.39 36.98 -23.10
C LYS A 149 -0.88 35.61 -22.66
N LYS A 150 -0.16 34.90 -23.54
CA LYS A 150 0.41 33.57 -23.22
C LYS A 150 1.44 33.61 -22.08
N LYS A 151 2.25 34.67 -22.01
CA LYS A 151 3.23 34.86 -20.92
C LYS A 151 2.53 35.09 -19.58
N LEU A 152 1.50 35.93 -19.55
CA LEU A 152 0.70 36.18 -18.35
C LEU A 152 -0.05 34.93 -17.91
N GLU A 153 -0.60 34.16 -18.85
CA GLU A 153 -1.35 32.92 -18.57
C GLU A 153 -0.47 31.92 -17.84
N ASN A 154 0.72 31.65 -18.39
CA ASN A 154 1.69 30.77 -17.76
C ASN A 154 2.12 31.29 -16.37
N LYS A 155 2.33 32.60 -16.23
CA LYS A 155 2.70 33.21 -14.95
C LYS A 155 1.60 32.98 -13.89
N TYR A 156 0.34 33.29 -14.21
CA TYR A 156 -0.77 33.16 -13.28
C TYR A 156 -1.13 31.70 -12.99
N LYS A 157 -1.05 30.80 -13.98
CA LYS A 157 -1.17 29.35 -13.73
C LYS A 157 -0.12 28.86 -12.73
N ASN A 158 1.14 29.27 -12.90
CA ASN A 158 2.21 28.86 -11.98
C ASN A 158 2.01 29.41 -10.57
N ILE A 159 1.56 30.67 -10.44
CA ILE A 159 1.19 31.26 -9.14
C ILE A 159 0.03 30.47 -8.51
N GLY A 160 -1.03 30.22 -9.28
CA GLY A 160 -2.20 29.48 -8.83
C GLY A 160 -1.85 28.07 -8.35
N LYS A 161 -1.07 27.31 -9.12
CA LYS A 161 -0.58 25.97 -8.72
C LYS A 161 0.22 26.00 -7.41
N LYS A 162 1.08 27.01 -7.24
CA LYS A 162 1.88 27.17 -6.02
C LYS A 162 1.01 27.46 -4.80
N GLU A 163 0.03 28.37 -4.93
CA GLU A 163 -0.89 28.67 -3.83
C GLU A 163 -1.82 27.50 -3.54
N PHE A 164 -2.29 26.79 -4.57
CA PHE A 164 -3.11 25.60 -4.39
C PHE A 164 -2.40 24.52 -3.60
N LYS A 165 -1.14 24.24 -3.93
CA LYS A 165 -0.33 23.27 -3.20
C LYS A 165 -0.28 23.58 -1.70
N LYS A 166 -0.10 24.86 -1.32
CA LYS A 166 -0.13 25.27 0.09
C LYS A 166 -1.48 25.01 0.76
N ILE A 167 -2.58 25.15 0.02
CA ILE A 167 -3.93 24.87 0.52
C ILE A 167 -4.06 23.36 0.77
N VAL A 168 -3.67 22.52 -0.20
CA VAL A 168 -3.68 21.06 -0.06
C VAL A 168 -2.83 20.63 1.14
N ASP A 169 -1.58 21.12 1.25
CA ASP A 169 -0.69 20.81 2.39
C ASP A 169 -1.33 21.22 3.75
N LYS A 170 -2.06 22.34 3.78
CA LYS A 170 -2.75 22.81 4.99
C LYS A 170 -3.98 21.96 5.31
N LEU A 171 -4.74 21.54 4.31
CA LEU A 171 -5.89 20.63 4.49
C LEU A 171 -5.42 19.27 5.01
N GLU A 172 -4.34 18.72 4.44
CA GLU A 172 -3.70 17.50 4.94
C GLU A 172 -3.26 17.66 6.40
N SER A 173 -2.64 18.79 6.74
CA SER A 173 -2.24 19.07 8.13
C SER A 173 -3.43 19.13 9.09
N ILE A 174 -4.56 19.70 8.66
CA ILE A 174 -5.81 19.74 9.45
C ILE A 174 -6.37 18.33 9.60
N LYS A 175 -6.44 17.57 8.50
CA LYS A 175 -6.93 16.19 8.48
C LYS A 175 -6.14 15.31 9.46
N THR A 176 -4.81 15.37 9.38
CA THR A 176 -3.94 14.64 10.30
C THR A 176 -4.17 15.07 11.74
N LYS A 177 -4.09 16.37 12.04
CA LYS A 177 -4.17 16.89 13.41
C LYS A 177 -5.51 16.62 14.10
N PHE A 178 -6.62 16.73 13.38
CA PHE A 178 -7.95 16.71 13.99
C PHE A 178 -8.71 15.39 13.80
N PHE A 179 -8.31 14.54 12.86
CA PHE A 179 -8.99 13.27 12.60
C PHE A 179 -8.07 12.07 12.84
N VAL A 180 -6.88 12.06 12.23
CA VAL A 180 -5.95 10.91 12.33
C VAL A 180 -5.29 10.82 13.70
N ASP A 181 -4.64 11.90 14.16
CA ASP A 181 -3.88 11.92 15.41
C ASP A 181 -4.72 11.53 16.64
N PRO A 182 -5.97 12.00 16.81
CA PRO A 182 -6.81 11.55 17.93
C PRO A 182 -7.04 10.04 17.93
N ILE A 183 -7.33 9.44 16.77
CA ILE A 183 -7.54 7.99 16.66
C ILE A 183 -6.24 7.24 16.97
N MET A 184 -5.12 7.67 16.41
CA MET A 184 -3.81 7.05 16.65
C MET A 184 -3.41 7.10 18.13
N LYS A 185 -3.71 8.20 18.82
CA LYS A 185 -3.49 8.32 20.28
C LYS A 185 -4.31 7.32 21.07
N VAL A 186 -5.57 7.12 20.70
CA VAL A 186 -6.45 6.12 21.34
C VAL A 186 -5.89 4.73 21.11
N VAL A 187 -5.54 4.38 19.87
CA VAL A 187 -4.97 3.06 19.53
C VAL A 187 -3.71 2.75 20.34
N GLY A 188 -2.83 3.73 20.54
CA GLY A 188 -1.63 3.57 21.37
C GLY A 188 -1.90 3.36 22.87
N MET A 189 -3.15 3.45 23.31
CA MET A 189 -3.59 3.26 24.70
C MET A 189 -4.62 2.14 24.87
N LEU A 190 -5.12 1.55 23.77
CA LEU A 190 -6.14 0.51 23.85
C LEU A 190 -5.61 -0.75 24.54
N PRO A 191 -6.41 -1.41 25.40
CA PRO A 191 -6.09 -2.74 25.87
C PRO A 191 -6.16 -3.76 24.71
N LYS A 192 -5.56 -4.93 24.92
CA LYS A 192 -5.37 -5.99 23.91
C LYS A 192 -6.68 -6.43 23.24
N ASP A 193 -7.74 -6.58 24.02
CA ASP A 193 -9.07 -7.00 23.58
C ASP A 193 -9.77 -5.92 22.75
N GLU A 194 -9.71 -4.65 23.17
CA GLU A 194 -10.26 -3.53 22.40
C GLU A 194 -9.49 -3.30 21.09
N LEU A 195 -8.17 -3.48 21.09
CA LEU A 195 -7.35 -3.41 19.87
C LEU A 195 -7.78 -4.47 18.85
N ALA A 196 -8.02 -5.70 19.31
CA ALA A 196 -8.52 -6.79 18.47
C ALA A 196 -9.94 -6.49 17.93
N ALA A 197 -10.83 -5.97 18.77
CA ALA A 197 -12.19 -5.59 18.37
C ALA A 197 -12.19 -4.44 17.34
N MET A 198 -11.29 -3.48 17.49
CA MET A 198 -11.11 -2.38 16.53
C MET A 198 -10.62 -2.92 15.17
N ALA A 199 -9.61 -3.79 15.16
CA ALA A 199 -9.12 -4.41 13.93
C ALA A 199 -10.23 -5.20 13.21
N GLU A 200 -11.03 -5.96 13.96
CA GLU A 200 -12.19 -6.66 13.40
C GLU A 200 -13.19 -5.69 12.77
N SER A 201 -13.53 -4.61 13.49
CA SER A 201 -14.51 -3.63 13.06
C SER A 201 -14.09 -2.94 11.77
N LEU A 202 -12.81 -2.60 11.63
CA LEU A 202 -12.26 -1.98 10.42
C LEU A 202 -12.36 -2.90 9.20
N VAL A 203 -12.06 -4.20 9.35
CA VAL A 203 -12.22 -5.19 8.27
C VAL A 203 -13.69 -5.38 7.94
N ASN A 204 -14.55 -5.44 8.96
CA ASN A 204 -15.98 -5.61 8.78
C ASN A 204 -16.64 -4.41 8.07
N LEU A 205 -16.19 -3.18 8.34
CA LEU A 205 -16.64 -1.98 7.62
C LEU A 205 -16.36 -2.09 6.12
N THR A 206 -15.17 -2.57 5.75
CA THR A 206 -14.81 -2.82 4.35
C THR A 206 -15.71 -3.87 3.71
N SER A 207 -15.86 -5.04 4.34
CA SER A 207 -16.72 -6.11 3.82
C SER A 207 -18.19 -5.67 3.72
N PHE A 208 -18.68 -4.93 4.71
CA PHE A 208 -20.05 -4.42 4.70
C PHE A 208 -20.30 -3.45 3.54
N LYS A 209 -19.40 -2.48 3.30
CA LYS A 209 -19.53 -1.53 2.18
C LYS A 209 -19.65 -2.26 0.84
N ARG A 210 -18.84 -3.29 0.62
CA ARG A 210 -18.88 -4.08 -0.63
C ARG A 210 -20.18 -4.86 -0.77
N LYS A 211 -20.67 -5.47 0.30
CA LYS A 211 -21.93 -6.21 0.29
C LYS A 211 -23.15 -5.34 -0.03
N VAL A 212 -23.12 -4.07 0.38
CA VAL A 212 -24.23 -3.12 0.12
C VAL A 212 -24.01 -2.26 -1.12
N SER A 213 -22.84 -2.34 -1.77
CA SER A 213 -22.56 -1.69 -3.05
C SER A 213 -22.55 -2.71 -4.18
N MET A 214 -22.65 -2.28 -5.44
CA MET A 214 -22.54 -3.18 -6.60
C MET A 214 -21.07 -3.47 -6.98
N GLN A 215 -20.16 -3.46 -6.01
CA GLN A 215 -18.72 -3.66 -6.24
C GLN A 215 -18.31 -5.10 -5.94
N GLU A 216 -17.24 -5.58 -6.57
CA GLU A 216 -16.74 -6.93 -6.33
C GLU A 216 -16.30 -7.14 -4.87
N GLU A 217 -16.84 -8.20 -4.25
CA GLU A 217 -16.47 -8.66 -2.91
C GLU A 217 -15.10 -9.37 -2.96
N THR A 218 -14.01 -8.61 -2.96
CA THR A 218 -12.66 -9.21 -2.83
C THR A 218 -12.29 -9.53 -1.37
N VAL A 219 -13.03 -8.98 -0.41
CA VAL A 219 -12.89 -9.24 1.03
C VAL A 219 -14.25 -9.62 1.60
N GLY A 220 -14.44 -10.90 1.93
CA GLY A 220 -15.71 -11.42 2.42
C GLY A 220 -15.54 -12.64 3.32
N GLY A 221 -16.63 -13.00 3.97
CA GLY A 221 -16.67 -14.14 4.88
C GLY A 221 -16.29 -13.81 6.33
N PRO A 222 -15.96 -14.83 7.12
CA PRO A 222 -15.67 -14.70 8.55
C PRO A 222 -14.33 -14.01 8.79
N ILE A 223 -14.29 -13.11 9.78
CA ILE A 223 -13.07 -12.39 10.16
C ILE A 223 -12.43 -13.14 11.33
N ASP A 224 -11.19 -13.58 11.11
CA ASP A 224 -10.32 -14.13 12.13
C ASP A 224 -9.34 -13.05 12.61
N VAL A 225 -9.16 -12.95 13.93
CA VAL A 225 -8.34 -11.93 14.58
C VAL A 225 -7.34 -12.62 15.50
N ALA A 226 -6.06 -12.29 15.31
CA ALA A 226 -4.98 -12.70 16.17
C ALA A 226 -4.30 -11.49 16.80
N LEU A 227 -3.74 -11.70 17.98
CA LEU A 227 -2.94 -10.73 18.71
C LEU A 227 -1.57 -11.34 18.96
N ILE A 228 -0.53 -10.53 18.76
CA ILE A 228 0.85 -10.90 19.06
C ILE A 228 1.33 -9.96 20.16
N SER A 229 1.72 -10.52 21.31
CA SER A 229 2.37 -9.76 22.39
C SER A 229 3.72 -10.36 22.73
N LYS A 230 4.65 -9.55 23.25
CA LYS A 230 5.97 -10.04 23.66
C LYS A 230 5.87 -11.12 24.76
N GLY A 231 4.92 -10.97 25.68
CA GLY A 231 4.78 -11.86 26.84
C GLY A 231 4.04 -13.17 26.54
N GLU A 232 3.06 -13.16 25.64
CA GLU A 232 2.19 -14.32 25.39
C GLU A 232 2.38 -14.94 24.01
N GLY A 233 3.15 -14.28 23.13
CA GLY A 233 3.31 -14.71 21.75
C GLY A 233 2.03 -14.51 20.94
N PHE A 234 1.79 -15.41 20.00
CA PHE A 234 0.67 -15.37 19.07
C PHE A 234 -0.57 -16.03 19.69
N ILE A 235 -1.69 -15.29 19.74
CA ILE A 235 -2.98 -15.75 20.28
C ILE A 235 -4.08 -15.43 19.27
N TRP A 236 -4.94 -16.42 18.98
CA TRP A 236 -6.21 -16.17 18.30
C TRP A 236 -7.23 -15.57 19.27
N ILE A 237 -7.63 -14.32 19.05
CA ILE A 237 -8.70 -13.66 19.81
C ILE A 237 -10.07 -14.07 19.26
N LYS A 238 -10.15 -14.19 17.94
CA LYS A 238 -11.34 -14.67 17.24
C LYS A 238 -10.90 -15.55 16.09
N ARG A 239 -11.48 -16.75 16.00
CA ARG A 239 -11.22 -17.67 14.90
C ARG A 239 -12.48 -18.42 14.56
N LYS A 240 -12.84 -18.46 13.27
CA LYS A 240 -13.87 -19.36 12.80
C LYS A 240 -13.34 -20.78 12.88
N HIS A 241 -13.97 -21.55 13.73
CA HIS A 241 -13.84 -22.99 13.71
C HIS A 241 -14.74 -23.58 12.63
N TYR A 242 -14.28 -24.65 11.97
CA TYR A 242 -15.08 -25.40 11.00
C TYR A 242 -16.44 -25.82 11.60
N PHE A 243 -16.46 -26.10 12.91
CA PHE A 243 -17.66 -26.35 13.69
C PHE A 243 -17.58 -25.69 15.07
N LYS A 244 -18.72 -25.40 15.68
CA LYS A 244 -18.77 -24.90 17.06
C LYS A 244 -18.40 -26.04 18.02
N PRO A 245 -17.42 -25.86 18.93
CA PRO A 245 -17.05 -26.88 19.91
C PRO A 245 -18.22 -27.37 20.76
N GLU A 246 -19.08 -26.44 21.18
CA GLU A 246 -20.30 -26.69 21.97
C GLU A 246 -21.29 -27.63 21.26
N LEU A 247 -21.32 -27.63 19.93
CA LEU A 247 -22.20 -28.49 19.14
C LEU A 247 -21.58 -29.87 18.86
N ASN A 248 -20.28 -30.03 19.11
CA ASN A 248 -19.54 -31.26 18.83
C ASN A 248 -18.63 -31.66 20.01
N PRO A 249 -19.16 -31.76 21.24
CA PRO A 249 -18.36 -32.06 22.43
C PRO A 249 -17.64 -33.41 22.32
N GLN A 250 -18.20 -34.37 21.57
CA GLN A 250 -17.60 -35.68 21.30
C GLN A 250 -16.24 -35.60 20.59
N PHE A 251 -16.03 -34.59 19.74
CA PHE A 251 -14.77 -34.43 19.03
C PHE A 251 -13.63 -34.11 20.02
N PHE A 252 -13.85 -33.12 20.90
CA PHE A 252 -12.87 -32.71 21.89
C PHE A 252 -12.63 -33.78 22.96
N ALA A 253 -13.69 -34.49 23.39
CA ALA A 253 -13.59 -35.57 24.35
C ALA A 253 -12.77 -36.78 23.88
N ASN A 254 -12.66 -36.99 22.56
CA ASN A 254 -11.91 -38.10 21.97
C ASN A 254 -10.50 -37.71 21.51
N TYR A 255 -10.28 -36.45 21.15
CA TYR A 255 -9.00 -35.98 20.58
C TYR A 255 -8.03 -35.38 21.61
N TYR A 256 -8.51 -34.97 22.79
CA TYR A 256 -7.68 -34.44 23.90
C TYR A 256 -7.53 -35.42 25.08
N ARG A 257 -7.77 -36.72 24.86
CA ARG A 257 -7.41 -37.76 25.83
C ARG A 257 -5.95 -38.14 25.61
N ASP A 258 -5.06 -37.40 26.26
CA ASP A 258 -3.80 -37.97 26.76
C ASP A 258 -4.08 -38.68 28.09
#